data_AF-A0A7S2X621-F1
#
_entry.id   AF-A0A7S2X621-F1
#
_cell.length_a   1.000
_cell.length_b   1.000
_cell.length_c   1.000
_cell.angle_alpha   90.00
_cell.angle_beta   90.00
_cell.angle_gamma   90.00
#
_symmetry.space_group_name_H-M   'P 1'
#
loop_
_entity.id
_entity.type
_entity.pdbx_description
1 polymer ?
#
loop_
_entity_poly.entity_id
_entity_poly.type
_entity_poly.pdbx_seq_one_letter_code
_entity_poly.pdbx_strand_id
1 'polypeptide(L)'
;EIPKKVHNVNRVVFIFGDPIKSSKLDTITNTLLCQETCDQLRAADNIVTEQLIKNNLVKKVAQLPVILFPCDFGIKGGRGIAIRTFITNDFMTGIPATPGKEI
;
A
#
# COMPACT_ATOMS: atom_id res chain seq x y z
N GLU A 1 5.48 0.87 -17.08
CA GLU A 1 6.73 1.05 -17.86
C GLU A 1 7.92 1.53 -17.04
N ILE A 2 7.73 2.36 -16.01
CA ILE A 2 8.82 3.02 -15.27
C ILE A 2 9.94 2.07 -14.81
N PRO A 3 9.68 0.91 -14.16
CA PRO A 3 10.76 0.02 -13.72
C PRO A 3 11.59 -0.61 -14.85
N LYS A 4 11.04 -0.68 -16.08
CA LYS A 4 11.78 -1.17 -17.26
C LYS A 4 12.76 -0.13 -17.79
N LYS A 5 12.47 1.16 -17.58
CA LYS A 5 13.27 2.29 -18.06
C LYS A 5 14.23 2.82 -17.00
N VAL A 6 13.87 2.68 -15.72
CA VAL A 6 14.67 3.15 -14.57
C VAL A 6 14.90 1.99 -13.62
N HIS A 7 16.04 1.33 -13.76
CA HIS A 7 16.36 0.11 -13.00
C HIS A 7 16.55 0.34 -11.49
N ASN A 8 16.74 1.59 -11.06
CA ASN A 8 16.79 1.94 -9.63
C ASN A 8 15.40 2.01 -8.97
N VAL A 9 14.31 1.92 -9.74
CA VAL A 9 12.94 1.98 -9.23
C VAL A 9 12.36 0.56 -9.15
N ASN A 10 12.24 0.06 -7.93
CA ASN A 10 11.73 -1.29 -7.69
C ASN A 10 10.20 -1.40 -7.72
N ARG A 11 9.48 -0.32 -7.36
CA ARG A 11 8.03 -0.32 -7.21
C ARG A 11 7.44 1.03 -7.65
N VAL A 12 6.22 0.98 -8.16
CA VAL A 12 5.40 2.15 -8.49
C VAL A 12 4.08 1.98 -7.76
N VAL A 13 3.60 3.04 -7.11
CA VAL A 13 2.34 3.06 -6.38
C VAL A 13 1.45 4.16 -6.93
N PHE A 14 0.13 3.97 -6.80
CA PHE A 14 -0.85 5.01 -7.05
C PHE A 14 -1.26 5.63 -5.71
N ILE A 15 -1.27 6.95 -5.64
CA ILE A 15 -1.60 7.69 -4.42
C ILE A 15 -3.03 8.21 -4.57
N PHE A 16 -3.88 7.90 -3.60
CA PHE A 16 -5.26 8.38 -3.54
C PHE A 16 -5.32 9.78 -2.93
N GLY A 17 -6.26 10.60 -3.41
CA GLY A 17 -6.51 11.96 -2.91
C GLY A 17 -6.05 13.03 -3.89
N ASP A 18 -5.86 14.24 -3.36
CA ASP A 18 -5.45 15.39 -4.15
C ASP A 18 -4.02 15.24 -4.70
N PRO A 19 -3.70 15.88 -5.84
CA PRO A 19 -2.34 15.91 -6.36
C PRO A 19 -1.35 16.44 -5.32
N ILE A 20 -0.23 15.75 -5.16
CA ILE A 20 0.82 16.19 -4.25
C ILE A 20 1.45 17.47 -4.81
N LYS A 21 1.27 18.57 -4.08
CA LYS A 21 1.71 19.92 -4.49
C LYS A 21 3.24 20.05 -4.61
N SER A 22 4.00 19.28 -3.82
CA SER A 22 5.45 19.20 -3.89
C SER A 22 5.85 17.81 -4.37
N SER A 23 6.65 17.74 -5.43
CA SER A 23 7.22 16.48 -5.92
C SER A 23 8.29 15.90 -4.97
N LYS A 24 8.67 16.63 -3.92
CA LYS A 24 9.64 16.17 -2.93
C LYS A 24 8.94 15.74 -1.65
N LEU A 25 9.18 14.49 -1.28
CA LEU A 25 8.96 14.01 0.08
C LEU A 25 10.13 14.54 0.92
N ASP A 26 9.98 15.74 1.47
CA ASP A 26 11.06 16.41 2.19
C ASP A 26 11.26 15.83 3.60
N THR A 27 10.28 15.07 4.13
CA THR A 27 10.36 14.46 5.46
C THR A 27 10.17 12.96 5.42
N ILE A 28 11.03 12.27 6.17
CA ILE A 28 10.88 10.86 6.51
C ILE A 28 10.47 10.82 7.98
N THR A 29 9.28 10.32 8.26
CA THR A 29 8.79 10.18 9.63
C THR A 29 9.53 9.06 10.34
N ASN A 30 10.21 9.34 11.44
CA ASN A 30 10.92 8.31 12.21
C ASN A 30 9.95 7.20 12.61
N THR A 31 10.17 6.00 12.08
CA THR A 31 9.26 4.85 12.22
C THR A 31 10.12 3.64 12.55
N LEU A 32 9.97 3.16 13.78
CA LEU A 32 10.62 1.96 14.29
C LEU A 32 9.53 0.94 14.63
N LEU A 33 9.91 -0.32 14.77
CA LEU A 33 8.99 -1.36 15.23
C LEU A 33 8.70 -1.16 16.72
N CYS A 34 7.66 -0.38 17.01
CA CYS A 34 7.17 -0.12 18.36
C CYS A 34 5.66 -0.34 18.43
N GLN A 35 5.13 -0.44 19.66
CA GLN A 35 3.72 -0.72 19.91
C GLN A 35 2.79 0.23 19.14
N GLU A 36 3.09 1.54 19.14
CA GLU A 36 2.31 2.55 18.41
C GLU A 36 2.19 2.24 16.91
N THR A 37 3.32 1.98 16.24
CA THR A 37 3.32 1.68 14.79
C THR A 37 2.65 0.34 14.47
N CYS A 38 2.80 -0.66 15.34
CA CYS A 38 2.15 -1.94 15.22
C CYS A 38 0.63 -1.82 15.37
N ASP A 39 0.15 -1.04 16.35
CA ASP A 39 -1.27 -0.83 16.57
C ASP A 39 -1.90 -0.04 15.42
N GLN A 40 -1.19 0.96 14.90
CA GLN A 40 -1.62 1.67 13.69
C GLN A 40 -1.74 0.74 12.49
N LEU A 41 -0.75 -0.13 12.27
CA LEU A 41 -0.77 -1.10 11.17
C LEU A 41 -1.89 -2.14 11.33
N ARG A 42 -2.10 -2.68 12.54
CA ARG A 42 -3.20 -3.62 12.84
C ARG A 42 -4.56 -3.00 12.59
N ALA A 43 -4.76 -1.74 13.00
CA ALA A 43 -6.01 -1.03 12.76
C ALA A 43 -6.27 -0.86 11.26
N ALA A 44 -5.25 -0.45 10.49
CA ALA A 44 -5.36 -0.30 9.04
C ALA A 44 -5.65 -1.64 8.34
N ASP A 45 -4.94 -2.70 8.73
CA ASP A 45 -5.13 -4.06 8.19
C ASP A 45 -6.53 -4.61 8.47
N ASN A 46 -7.04 -4.41 9.68
CA ASN A 46 -8.39 -4.83 10.04
C ASN A 46 -9.46 -4.11 9.20
N ILE A 47 -9.34 -2.79 8.99
CA ILE A 47 -10.26 -2.02 8.15
C ILE A 47 -10.30 -2.59 6.73
N VAL A 48 -9.13 -2.86 6.14
CA VAL A 48 -9.04 -3.41 4.78
C VAL A 48 -9.66 -4.81 4.71
N THR A 49 -9.37 -5.66 5.68
CA THR A 49 -9.92 -7.02 5.76
C THR A 49 -11.45 -7.00 5.91
N GLU A 50 -11.99 -6.13 6.75
CA GLU A 50 -13.43 -5.96 6.90
C GLU A 50 -14.09 -5.53 5.58
N GLN A 51 -13.49 -4.60 4.84
CA GLN A 51 -14.02 -4.17 3.55
C GLN A 51 -13.99 -5.31 2.51
N LEU A 52 -12.93 -6.11 2.48
CA LEU A 52 -12.87 -7.28 1.60
C LEU A 52 -13.94 -8.32 1.93
N ILE A 53 -14.16 -8.60 3.21
CA ILE A 53 -15.19 -9.55 3.66
C ILE A 53 -16.58 -9.04 3.29
N LYS A 54 -16.89 -7.78 3.61
CA LYS A 54 -18.19 -7.15 3.32
C LYS A 54 -18.54 -7.20 1.84
N ASN A 55 -17.54 -7.08 0.96
CA ASN A 55 -17.73 -7.10 -0.49
C ASN A 55 -17.49 -8.49 -1.14
N ASN A 56 -17.31 -9.56 -0.35
CA ASN A 56 -17.02 -10.92 -0.82
C ASN A 56 -15.79 -11.03 -1.75
N LEU A 57 -14.78 -10.18 -1.55
CA LEU A 57 -13.57 -10.10 -2.38
C LEU A 57 -12.41 -10.97 -1.86
N VAL A 58 -12.55 -11.55 -0.66
CA VAL A 58 -11.50 -12.35 0.01
C VAL A 58 -10.98 -13.50 -0.86
N LYS A 59 -11.86 -14.15 -1.64
CA LYS A 59 -11.46 -15.29 -2.48
C LYS A 59 -10.84 -14.89 -3.83
N LYS A 60 -10.94 -13.61 -4.22
CA LYS A 60 -10.45 -13.12 -5.52
C LYS A 60 -8.97 -12.71 -5.49
N VAL A 61 -8.43 -12.46 -4.29
CA VAL A 61 -7.06 -12.01 -4.10
C VAL A 61 -6.31 -13.06 -3.30
N ALA A 62 -5.14 -13.49 -3.79
CA ALA A 62 -4.35 -14.51 -3.08
C ALA A 62 -3.74 -13.94 -1.80
N GLN A 63 -3.23 -12.71 -1.86
CA GLN A 63 -2.71 -11.96 -0.71
C GLN A 63 -2.98 -10.47 -0.86
N LEU A 64 -3.29 -9.80 0.26
CA LEU A 64 -3.40 -8.35 0.31
C LEU A 64 -2.58 -7.78 1.48
N PRO A 65 -1.25 -7.63 1.34
CA PRO A 65 -0.47 -6.95 2.36
C PRO A 65 -0.86 -5.48 2.50
N VAL A 66 -1.10 -5.06 3.74
CA VAL A 66 -1.17 -3.66 4.14
C VAL A 66 0.20 -3.25 4.70
N ILE A 67 0.75 -2.16 4.17
CA ILE A 67 2.13 -1.75 4.45
C ILE A 67 2.12 -0.34 5.01
N LEU A 68 2.68 -0.14 6.20
CA LEU A 68 2.93 1.17 6.78
C LEU A 68 4.35 1.63 6.42
N PHE A 69 4.49 2.86 5.91
CA PHE A 69 5.78 3.39 5.46
C PHE A 69 6.01 4.83 5.94
N PRO A 70 7.28 5.22 6.19
CA PRO A 70 7.67 6.44 6.90
C PRO A 70 7.65 7.69 6.01
N CYS A 71 6.50 7.99 5.41
CA CYS A 71 6.36 9.07 4.46
C CYS A 71 5.10 9.88 4.78
N ASP A 72 5.27 11.19 5.00
CA ASP A 72 4.16 12.10 5.13
C ASP A 72 3.72 12.66 3.78
N PHE A 73 2.42 12.69 3.56
CA PHE A 73 1.79 13.32 2.40
C PHE A 73 1.10 14.63 2.81
N GLY A 74 1.89 15.57 3.37
CA GLY A 74 1.40 16.89 3.78
C GLY A 74 0.92 17.00 5.24
N ILE A 75 0.90 15.90 5.98
CA ILE A 75 0.65 15.88 7.43
C ILE A 75 1.96 15.60 8.14
N LYS A 76 2.58 16.63 8.72
CA LYS A 76 3.88 16.51 9.39
C LYS A 76 3.85 15.42 10.48
N GLY A 77 4.78 14.46 10.40
CA GLY A 77 4.85 13.31 11.30
C GLY A 77 3.85 12.19 11.00
N GLY A 78 3.08 12.31 9.91
CA GLY A 78 2.20 11.27 9.41
C GLY A 78 2.97 10.09 8.80
N ARG A 79 2.28 8.97 8.62
CA ARG A 79 2.79 7.75 7.98
C ARG A 79 1.85 7.35 6.85
N GLY A 80 2.41 6.88 5.75
CA GLY A 80 1.63 6.38 4.62
C GLY A 80 1.20 4.93 4.85
N ILE A 81 0.02 4.58 4.33
CA ILE A 81 -0.45 3.19 4.23
C ILE A 81 -0.57 2.84 2.75
N ALA A 82 0.07 1.75 2.34
CA ALA A 82 -0.05 1.19 1.01
C ALA A 82 -0.81 -0.13 1.07
N ILE A 83 -1.78 -0.28 0.17
CA ILE A 83 -2.50 -1.53 -0.06
C ILE A 83 -1.86 -2.22 -1.25
N ARG A 84 -1.34 -3.43 -1.05
CA ARG A 84 -0.75 -4.23 -2.12
C ARG A 84 -1.64 -5.44 -2.40
N THR A 85 -2.47 -5.37 -3.42
CA THR A 85 -3.16 -6.58 -3.91
C THR A 85 -2.17 -7.46 -4.66
N PHE A 86 -2.26 -8.77 -4.48
CA PHE A 86 -1.44 -9.74 -5.21
C PHE A 86 -2.29 -10.92 -5.65
N ILE A 87 -2.42 -11.08 -6.96
CA ILE A 87 -3.04 -12.23 -7.60
C ILE A 87 -1.91 -13.06 -8.20
N THR A 88 -1.83 -14.32 -7.79
CA THR A 88 -0.80 -15.25 -8.26
C THR A 88 -1.35 -16.67 -8.24
N ASN A 89 -0.90 -17.49 -9.19
CA ASN A 89 -1.22 -18.92 -9.22
C ASN A 89 -0.11 -19.77 -8.59
N ASP A 90 1.10 -19.23 -8.44
CA ASP A 90 2.30 -19.98 -8.06
C ASP A 90 3.24 -19.24 -7.07
N PHE A 91 2.88 -18.03 -6.65
CA PHE A 91 3.68 -17.09 -5.83
C PHE A 91 5.06 -16.71 -6.41
N MET A 92 5.41 -17.21 -7.59
CA MET A 92 6.64 -16.90 -8.32
C MET A 92 6.41 -15.74 -9.27
N THR A 93 5.23 -15.69 -9.90
CA THR A 93 4.79 -14.58 -10.74
C THR A 93 3.39 -14.13 -10.32
N GLY A 94 3.19 -12.82 -10.21
CA GLY A 94 1.89 -12.29 -9.81
C GLY A 94 1.67 -10.88 -10.30
N ILE A 95 0.40 -10.56 -10.51
CA ILE A 95 -0.06 -9.24 -10.93
C ILE A 95 -0.80 -8.56 -9.79
N PRO A 96 -0.67 -7.23 -9.64
CA PRO A 96 -1.57 -6.51 -8.76
C PRO A 96 -3.00 -6.60 -9.30
N ALA A 97 -3.98 -6.75 -8.42
CA ALA A 97 -5.39 -6.67 -8.80
C ALA A 97 -5.71 -5.23 -9.22
N THR A 98 -6.38 -5.06 -10.36
CA THR A 98 -6.75 -3.74 -10.89
C THR A 98 -8.13 -3.36 -10.38
N PRO A 99 -8.28 -2.18 -9.74
CA PRO A 99 -9.59 -1.66 -9.37
C PRO A 99 -10.54 -1.57 -10.57
N GLY A 100 -11.77 -2.06 -10.42
CA GLY A 100 -12.81 -2.09 -11.46
C GLY A 100 -12.72 -3.27 -12.44
N LYS A 101 -11.73 -4.16 -12.29
CA LYS A 101 -11.63 -5.42 -13.05
C LYS A 101 -11.66 -6.62 -12.14
N GLU A 102 -10.58 -6.81 -11.38
CA GLU A 102 -10.44 -7.96 -10.48
C GLU A 102 -10.95 -7.66 -9.07
N ILE A 103 -10.85 -6.41 -8.62
CA ILE A 103 -11.30 -5.91 -7.31
C ILE A 103 -12.04 -4.59 -7.41
#